data_AF-A0AAD9VGM5-F1
#
_entry.id   AF-A0AAD9VGM5-F1
#
_cell.length_a   1.000
_cell.length_b   1.000
_cell.length_c   1.000
_cell.angle_alpha   90.00
_cell.angle_beta   90.00
_cell.angle_gamma   90.00
#
_symmetry.space_group_name_H-M   'P 1'
#
loop_
_entity.id
_entity.type
_entity.pdbx_description
1 polymer ?
#
loop_
_entity_poly.entity_id
_entity_poly.type
_entity_poly.pdbx_seq_one_letter_code
_entity_poly.pdbx_strand_id
1 'polypeptide(L)' 'MDKVGNLCIAGLKLNLFINSNQYTPQLSHASGARIVIHDQDELPFPDEEGINALPGISTSVGVRKVKDNRKHR' A
#
# COMPACT_ATOMS: atom_id res chain seq x y z
N MET A 1 -21.96 -14.31 -26.13
CA MET A 1 -20.58 -14.00 -26.59
C MET A 1 -20.03 -12.85 -25.75
N ASP A 2 -20.03 -13.12 -24.47
CA ASP A 2 -19.28 -12.54 -23.37
C ASP A 2 -17.78 -12.76 -23.64
N LYS A 3 -17.15 -11.74 -24.23
CA LYS A 3 -15.70 -11.72 -24.47
C LYS A 3 -14.99 -11.76 -23.12
N VAL A 4 -14.46 -12.94 -22.79
CA VAL A 4 -13.25 -13.20 -22.00
C VAL A 4 -12.91 -12.07 -21.01
N GLY A 5 -13.46 -12.19 -19.81
CA GLY A 5 -12.70 -11.88 -18.59
C GLY A 5 -12.43 -10.41 -18.30
N ASN A 6 -13.43 -9.54 -18.36
CA ASN A 6 -13.39 -8.35 -17.50
C ASN A 6 -13.95 -8.75 -16.13
N LEU A 7 -13.15 -9.50 -15.35
CA LEU A 7 -13.38 -9.59 -13.92
C LEU A 7 -13.17 -8.16 -13.41
N CYS A 8 -14.24 -7.45 -13.10
CA CYS A 8 -14.15 -6.19 -12.37
C CYS A 8 -13.49 -6.49 -11.02
N ILE A 9 -12.16 -6.41 -10.98
CA ILE A 9 -11.37 -6.48 -9.74
C ILE A 9 -11.70 -5.18 -9.02
N ALA A 10 -12.77 -5.18 -8.22
CA ALA A 10 -13.21 -4.04 -7.43
C ALA A 10 -12.21 -3.82 -6.29
N GLY A 11 -11.09 -3.18 -6.60
CA GLY A 11 -10.01 -2.88 -5.67
C GLY A 11 -9.34 -1.55 -6.00
N LEU A 12 -8.49 -1.06 -5.10
CA LEU A 12 -7.76 0.19 -5.29
C LEU A 12 -6.61 -0.01 -6.29
N LYS A 13 -6.61 0.77 -7.38
CA LYS A 13 -5.51 0.83 -8.34
C LYS A 13 -4.89 2.22 -8.31
N LEU A 14 -3.60 2.30 -8.00
CA LEU A 14 -2.83 3.54 -7.96
C LEU A 14 -1.70 3.49 -8.99
N ASN A 15 -1.49 4.61 -9.68
CA ASN A 15 -0.28 4.87 -10.46
C ASN A 15 0.49 5.99 -9.75
N LEU A 16 1.64 5.66 -9.16
CA LEU A 16 2.45 6.60 -8.40
C LEU A 16 3.65 7.05 -9.23
N PHE A 17 3.86 8.36 -9.32
CA PHE A 17 5.05 8.93 -9.94
C PHE A 17 6.10 9.23 -8.86
N ILE A 18 7.22 8.52 -8.90
CA ILE A 18 8.34 8.70 -7.97
C ILE A 18 9.44 9.49 -8.66
N ASN A 19 9.55 10.79 -8.33
CA ASN A 19 10.60 11.66 -8.87
C ASN A 19 11.87 11.63 -8.00
N SER A 20 12.72 10.65 -8.24
CA SER A 20 13.96 10.47 -7.48
C SER A 20 14.96 11.63 -7.62
N ASN A 21 14.85 12.45 -8.66
CA ASN A 21 15.76 13.58 -8.89
C ASN A 21 15.58 14.72 -7.86
N GLN A 22 14.47 14.75 -7.14
CA GLN A 22 14.21 15.73 -6.07
C GLN A 22 14.53 15.20 -4.67
N TYR A 23 15.14 14.01 -4.57
CA TYR A 23 15.49 13.42 -3.28
C TYR A 23 16.81 14.00 -2.80
N THR A 24 16.87 14.37 -1.53
CA THR A 24 18.09 14.86 -0.88
C THR A 24 18.87 13.66 -0.32
N PRO A 25 20.08 13.34 -0.82
CA PRO A 25 20.84 12.16 -0.40
C PRO A 25 21.17 12.12 1.09
N GLN A 26 21.21 13.27 1.76
CA GLN A 26 21.46 13.38 3.20
C GLN A 26 20.25 12.99 4.07
N LEU A 27 19.05 12.96 3.50
CA LEU A 27 17.80 12.69 4.22
C LEU A 27 17.23 11.29 3.93
N SER A 28 17.43 10.76 2.73
CA SER A 28 16.99 9.40 2.38
C SER A 28 17.87 8.79 1.30
N HIS A 29 18.23 7.52 1.51
CA HIS A 29 18.93 6.69 0.53
C HIS A 29 17.98 5.76 -0.24
N ALA A 30 16.69 5.76 0.07
CA ALA A 30 15.69 4.92 -0.57
C ALA A 30 14.71 5.74 -1.41
N SER A 31 14.27 5.17 -2.52
CA SER A 31 13.24 5.72 -3.40
C SER A 31 12.10 4.72 -3.56
N GLY A 32 10.86 5.23 -3.58
CA GLY A 32 9.66 4.41 -3.66
C GLY A 32 8.49 5.04 -2.92
N ALA A 33 7.51 4.22 -2.57
CA ALA A 33 6.39 4.61 -1.73
C ALA A 33 6.27 3.67 -0.52
N ARG A 34 5.72 4.19 0.58
CA ARG A 34 5.38 3.43 1.77
C ARG A 34 3.86 3.44 1.94
N ILE A 35 3.28 2.26 2.09
CA ILE A 35 1.83 2.05 2.10
C ILE A 35 1.44 1.49 3.46
N VAL A 36 0.50 2.13 4.14
CA VAL A 36 -0.11 1.62 5.38
C VAL A 36 -1.56 1.29 5.09
N ILE A 37 -2.03 0.15 5.60
CA ILE A 37 -3.43 -0.26 5.52
C ILE A 37 -3.99 -0.20 6.94
N HIS A 38 -4.82 0.79 7.22
CA HIS A 38 -5.39 1.04 8.54
C HIS A 38 -6.90 1.35 8.44
N ASP A 39 -7.63 1.27 9.56
CA ASP A 39 -9.03 1.68 9.61
C ASP A 39 -9.15 3.22 9.59
N GLN A 40 -10.29 3.75 9.10
CA GLN A 40 -10.46 5.20 8.84
C GLN A 40 -10.33 6.09 10.09
N ASP A 41 -10.66 5.54 11.27
CA ASP A 41 -10.68 6.26 12.53
C ASP A 41 -9.38 6.06 13.35
N GLU A 42 -8.37 5.43 12.75
CA GLU A 42 -7.09 5.11 13.40
C GLU A 42 -5.95 5.94 12.77
N LEU A 43 -5.01 6.38 13.63
CA LEU A 43 -3.79 7.05 13.18
C LEU A 43 -2.81 6.01 12.62
N PRO A 44 -2.32 6.16 11.37
CA PRO A 44 -1.31 5.27 10.84
C PRO A 44 0.08 5.57 11.41
N PHE A 45 0.90 4.52 11.58
CA PHE A 45 2.32 4.64 11.93
C PHE A 45 3.20 4.04 10.82
N PRO A 46 3.51 4.81 9.75
CA PRO A 46 4.18 4.27 8.57
C PRO A 46 5.53 3.61 8.83
N ASP A 47 6.31 4.14 9.76
CA ASP A 47 7.64 3.59 10.05
C ASP A 47 7.62 2.21 10.71
N GLU A 48 6.52 1.86 11.38
CA GLU A 48 6.34 0.58 12.05
C GLU A 48 5.53 -0.41 11.20
N GLU A 49 4.47 0.06 10.54
CA GLU A 49 3.45 -0.78 9.89
C GLU A 49 3.52 -0.75 8.35
N GLY A 50 4.37 0.10 7.78
CA GLY A 50 4.41 0.39 6.36
C GLY A 50 4.97 -0.75 5.51
N ILE A 51 4.30 -1.00 4.38
CA ILE A 51 4.77 -1.85 3.30
C ILE A 51 5.50 -0.99 2.26
N ASN A 52 6.72 -1.34 1.90
CA ASN A 52 7.47 -0.62 0.86
C ASN A 52 7.07 -1.10 -0.53
N ALA A 53 6.75 -0.16 -1.42
CA ALA A 53 6.52 -0.39 -2.84
C ALA A 53 7.70 0.19 -3.64
N LEU A 54 8.36 -0.66 -4.42
CA LEU A 54 9.53 -0.28 -5.21
C LEU A 54 9.10 0.50 -6.47
N PRO A 55 9.88 1.51 -6.89
CA PRO A 55 9.66 2.18 -8.16
C PRO A 55 10.01 1.25 -9.33
N GLY A 56 9.40 1.49 -10.50
CA GLY A 56 9.71 0.77 -11.74
C GLY A 56 9.08 -0.63 -11.87
N ILE A 57 8.42 -1.13 -10.82
CA ILE A 57 7.67 -2.39 -10.84
C ILE A 57 6.24 -2.20 -10.37
N SER A 58 5.36 -3.13 -10.73
CA SER A 58 4.01 -3.20 -10.16
C SER A 58 4.03 -4.03 -8.89
N THR A 59 3.49 -3.49 -7.81
CA THR A 59 3.29 -4.20 -6.53
C THR A 59 1.81 -4.46 -6.34
N SER A 60 1.43 -5.71 -6.04
CA SER A 60 0.05 -6.10 -5.75
C SER A 60 -0.06 -6.60 -4.32
N VAL A 61 -0.98 -6.02 -3.54
CA VAL A 61 -1.19 -6.35 -2.12
C VAL A 61 -2.62 -6.86 -1.93
N GLY A 62 -2.75 -8.11 -1.52
CA GLY A 62 -4.02 -8.70 -1.10
C GLY A 62 -4.25 -8.46 0.38
N VAL A 63 -5.45 -7.99 0.76
CA VAL A 63 -5.79 -7.66 2.16
C VAL A 63 -6.87 -8.60 2.66
N ARG A 64 -6.68 -9.13 3.88
CA ARG A 64 -7.70 -9.90 4.60
C ARG A 64 -7.94 -9.28 5.97
N LYS A 65 -9.15 -8.76 6.22
CA LYS A 65 -9.53 -8.24 7.55
C LYS A 65 -9.74 -9.42 8.51
N VAL A 66 -9.04 -9.40 9.64
CA VAL A 66 -9.22 -10.35 10.75
C VAL A 66 -9.77 -9.57 11.94
N LYS A 67 -10.89 -10.01 12.51
CA LYS A 67 -11.46 -9.40 13.72
C LYS A 67 -11.00 -10.22 14.92
N ASP A 68 -10.25 -9.60 15.83
CA ASP A 68 -9.94 -10.19 17.13
C ASP A 68 -11.01 -9.76 18.14
N ASN A 69 -11.74 -10.74 18.70
CA ASN A 69 -12.83 -10.50 19.65
C ASN A 69 -12.43 -10.82 21.11
N ARG A 70 -11.16 -10.67 21.47
CA ARG A 70 -10.71 -10.94 22.85
C ARG A 70 -11.46 -10.09 23.88
N LYS A 71 -12.41 -10.71 24.59
CA LYS A 71 -13.00 -10.19 25.84
C LYS A 71 -11.92 -10.22 26.92
N HIS A 72 -11.42 -9.04 27.29
CA HIS A 72 -10.73 -8.90 28.58
C HIS A 72 -11.78 -9.06 29.69
N ARG A 73 -11.54 -10.02 30.59
CA ARG A 73 -12.33 -10.20 31.83
C ARG A 73 -11.78 -9.30 32.92
#